data_AF-A0A2E2CPL8-F1
#
_entry.id   AF-A0A2E2CPL8-F1
#
_cell.length_a   1.000
_cell.length_b   1.000
_cell.length_c   1.000
_cell.angle_alpha   90.00
_cell.angle_beta   90.00
_cell.angle_gamma   90.00
#
_symmetry.space_group_name_H-M   'P 1'
#
loop_
_entity.id
_entity.type
_entity.pdbx_description
1 polymer ?
#
loop_
_entity_poly.entity_id
_entity_poly.type
_entity_poly.pdbx_seq_one_letter_code
_entity_poly.pdbx_strand_id
1 'polypeptide(L)' 'MADLAREKGRTERYLPKKAWASMTKEERTATDEKKKRETKGKPVNTQVANTKKAKEARRRATEYKAKK' A
#
# COMPACT_ATOMS: atom_id res chain seq x y z
N MET A 1 -11.03 -12.49 -6.66
CA MET A 1 -9.86 -12.56 -5.74
C MET A 1 -10.02 -11.48 -4.70
N ALA A 2 -10.37 -11.87 -3.49
CA ALA A 2 -10.75 -10.94 -2.43
C ALA A 2 -9.55 -10.07 -2.05
N ASP A 3 -9.80 -8.76 -1.97
CA ASP A 3 -8.89 -7.68 -1.59
C ASP A 3 -8.56 -7.77 -0.08
N LEU A 4 -8.10 -8.94 0.35
CA LEU A 4 -7.85 -9.26 1.75
C LEU A 4 -6.50 -8.69 2.11
N ALA A 5 -6.54 -7.43 2.54
CA ALA A 5 -5.62 -6.76 3.43
C ALA A 5 -5.18 -7.67 4.61
N ARG A 6 -4.30 -8.66 4.37
CA ARG A 6 -3.98 -9.66 5.40
C ARG A 6 -2.92 -9.14 6.37
N GLU A 7 -3.34 -9.16 7.64
CA GLU A 7 -2.65 -8.97 8.92
C GLU A 7 -2.52 -7.56 9.55
N LYS A 8 -3.01 -7.49 10.81
CA LYS A 8 -2.70 -6.46 11.82
C LYS A 8 -2.84 -5.00 11.36
N GLY A 9 -3.84 -4.70 10.53
CA GLY A 9 -4.18 -3.34 10.09
C GLY A 9 -3.32 -2.78 8.94
N ARG A 10 -2.48 -3.61 8.31
CA ARG A 10 -1.70 -3.27 7.12
C ARG A 10 -2.13 -4.17 5.97
N THR A 11 -2.18 -3.63 4.75
CA THR A 11 -2.29 -4.45 3.54
C THR A 11 -0.90 -4.88 3.11
N GLU A 12 -0.83 -5.97 2.34
CA GLU A 12 0.42 -6.48 1.79
C GLU A 12 1.17 -5.34 1.11
N ARG A 13 2.24 -4.91 1.76
CA ARG A 13 3.30 -4.01 1.28
C ARG A 13 3.07 -2.51 1.46
N TYR A 14 2.65 -2.13 2.66
CA TYR A 14 2.95 -0.85 3.33
C TYR A 14 1.99 0.32 3.04
N LEU A 15 0.68 0.07 2.97
CA LEU A 15 -0.34 1.13 3.03
C LEU A 15 -1.26 0.94 4.25
N PRO A 16 -1.69 2.05 4.89
CA PRO A 16 -2.79 2.00 5.85
C PRO A 16 -4.07 1.48 5.17
N LYS A 17 -4.90 0.71 5.90
CA LYS A 17 -6.19 0.16 5.39
C LYS A 17 -7.06 1.22 4.70
N LYS A 18 -7.14 2.43 5.27
CA LYS A 18 -7.88 3.56 4.68
C LYS A 18 -7.30 4.01 3.33
N ALA A 19 -5.97 4.10 3.23
CA ALA A 19 -5.30 4.47 1.99
C ALA A 19 -5.53 3.42 0.90
N TRP A 20 -5.41 2.14 1.28
CA TRP A 20 -5.69 1.03 0.38
C TRP A 20 -7.14 1.04 -0.12
N ALA A 21 -8.10 1.21 0.80
CA ALA A 21 -9.52 1.31 0.46
C ALA A 21 -9.84 2.50 -0.47
N SER A 22 -9.06 3.58 -0.41
CA SER A 22 -9.25 4.76 -1.27
C SER A 22 -8.69 4.63 -2.69
N MET A 23 -7.99 3.54 -3.01
CA MET A 23 -7.43 3.29 -4.34
C MET A 23 -8.37 2.43 -5.19
N THR A 24 -8.33 2.60 -6.51
CA THR A 24 -9.06 1.73 -7.45
C THR A 24 -8.42 0.33 -7.53
N LYS A 25 -9.13 -0.62 -8.13
CA LYS A 25 -8.61 -1.99 -8.31
C LYS A 25 -7.35 -2.00 -9.16
N GLU A 26 -7.29 -1.22 -10.26
CA GLU A 26 -6.09 -1.14 -11.09
C GLU A 26 -4.91 -0.55 -10.31
N GLU A 27 -5.15 0.49 -9.52
CA GLU A 27 -4.11 1.15 -8.72
C GLU A 27 -3.54 0.24 -7.63
N ARG A 28 -4.39 -0.59 -7.02
CA ARG A 28 -3.98 -1.61 -6.04
C ARG A 28 -3.10 -2.66 -6.69
N THR A 29 -3.54 -3.23 -7.82
CA THR A 29 -2.76 -4.22 -8.58
C THR A 29 -1.42 -3.67 -9.01
N ALA A 30 -1.38 -2.47 -9.63
CA ALA A 30 -0.15 -1.84 -10.07
C ALA A 30 0.82 -1.58 -8.91
N THR A 31 0.29 -1.24 -7.74
CA THR A 31 1.10 -1.03 -6.54
C THR A 31 1.66 -2.35 -6.01
N ASP A 32 0.85 -3.41 -5.93
CA ASP A 32 1.30 -4.72 -5.48
C ASP A 32 2.33 -5.34 -6.44
N GLU A 33 2.09 -5.30 -7.74
CA GLU A 33 3.00 -5.79 -8.77
C GLU A 33 4.35 -5.08 -8.74
N LYS A 34 4.36 -3.74 -8.67
CA LYS A 34 5.59 -2.95 -8.53
C LYS A 34 6.38 -3.43 -7.33
N LYS A 35 5.71 -3.57 -6.19
CA LYS A 35 6.34 -3.99 -4.94
C LYS A 35 6.88 -5.41 -5.13
N LYS A 36 6.09 -6.36 -5.62
CA LYS A 36 6.47 -7.77 -5.90
C LYS A 36 7.74 -7.86 -6.72
N ARG A 37 7.80 -7.13 -7.83
CA ARG A 37 8.98 -7.04 -8.69
C ARG A 37 10.20 -6.50 -7.93
N GLU A 38 10.05 -5.40 -7.20
CA GLU A 38 11.20 -4.70 -6.60
C GLU A 38 11.80 -5.36 -5.34
N THR A 39 11.09 -6.29 -4.69
CA THR A 39 11.68 -7.13 -3.61
C THR A 39 11.98 -8.55 -4.02
N LYS A 40 11.66 -8.96 -5.26
CA LYS A 40 12.00 -10.30 -5.71
C LYS A 40 13.52 -10.48 -5.61
N GLY A 41 13.96 -11.53 -4.92
CA GLY A 41 15.38 -11.83 -4.70
C GLY A 41 16.08 -10.91 -3.69
N LYS A 42 15.36 -10.05 -2.96
CA LYS A 42 15.93 -9.17 -1.92
C LYS A 42 15.57 -9.66 -0.51
N PRO A 43 16.35 -9.32 0.52
CA PRO A 43 16.03 -9.67 1.90
C PRO A 43 14.63 -9.21 2.31
N VAL A 44 13.99 -9.96 3.21
CA VAL A 44 12.61 -9.75 3.68
C VAL A 44 12.33 -8.33 4.21
N ASN A 45 13.36 -7.62 4.70
CA ASN A 45 13.25 -6.27 5.24
C ASN A 45 13.53 -5.16 4.21
N THR A 46 13.62 -5.50 2.92
CA THR A 46 13.91 -4.50 1.90
C THR A 46 12.77 -3.52 1.74
N GLN A 47 13.04 -2.26 2.10
CA GLN A 47 12.09 -1.18 1.92
C GLN A 47 12.04 -0.75 0.46
N VAL A 48 10.86 -0.90 -0.14
CA VAL A 48 10.60 -0.43 -1.51
C VAL A 48 9.68 0.77 -1.48
N ALA A 49 9.92 1.77 -2.32
CA ALA A 49 9.05 2.93 -2.43
C ALA A 49 7.67 2.60 -3.02
N ASN A 50 6.61 3.13 -2.42
CA ASN A 50 5.25 3.08 -2.98
C ASN A 50 5.15 3.82 -4.33
N THR A 51 4.13 3.49 -5.13
CA THR A 51 3.74 4.25 -6.33
C THR A 51 3.32 5.67 -5.93
N LYS A 52 3.34 6.63 -6.87
CA LYS A 52 2.91 8.02 -6.61
C LYS A 52 1.48 8.07 -6.05
N LYS A 53 0.56 7.31 -6.67
CA LYS A 53 -0.83 7.17 -6.22
C LYS A 53 -0.95 6.59 -4.82
N ALA A 54 -0.21 5.54 -4.51
CA ALA A 54 -0.16 5.01 -3.15
C ALA A 54 0.42 6.01 -2.14
N LYS A 55 1.45 6.80 -2.51
CA LYS A 55 1.97 7.85 -1.63
C LYS A 55 0.90 8.92 -1.33
N GLU A 56 0.15 9.34 -2.34
CA GLU A 56 -0.97 10.29 -2.19
C GLU A 56 -2.10 9.72 -1.34
N ALA A 57 -2.51 8.48 -1.59
CA ALA A 57 -3.52 7.79 -0.80
C ALA A 57 -3.10 7.66 0.67
N ARG A 58 -1.82 7.34 0.93
CA ARG A 58 -1.26 7.32 2.29
C ARG A 58 -1.34 8.70 2.93
N ARG A 59 -0.90 9.75 2.22
CA ARG A 59 -0.91 11.13 2.70
C ARG A 59 -2.32 11.55 3.11
N ARG A 60 -3.31 11.35 2.24
CA ARG A 60 -4.73 11.64 2.54
C ARG A 60 -5.24 10.87 3.76
N ALA A 61 -4.89 9.58 3.86
CA ALA A 61 -5.30 8.75 4.99
C ALA A 61 -4.64 9.14 6.32
N THR A 62 -3.42 9.70 6.30
CA THR A 62 -2.70 10.17 7.50
C THR A 62 -3.07 11.60 7.88
N GLU A 63 -3.29 12.49 6.91
CA GLU A 63 -3.77 13.86 7.18
C GLU A 63 -5.15 13.84 7.86
N TYR A 64 -6.01 12.87 7.51
CA TYR A 64 -7.27 12.65 8.21
C TYR A 64 -7.09 12.30 9.70
N LYS A 65 -5.99 11.64 10.09
CA LYS A 65 -5.70 11.34 11.50
C LYS A 65 -5.14 12.53 12.27
N ALA A 66 -4.50 13.49 11.60
CA ALA A 66 -3.93 14.68 12.25
C ALA A 66 -4.96 15.78 12.54
N LYS A 67 -6.15 15.70 11.90
CA LYS A 67 -7.25 16.66 12.08
C LYS A 67 -8.32 16.24 13.10
N LYS A 68 -8.16 15.08 13.76
CA LYS A 68 -9.12 14.54 14.73
C LYS A 68 -8.45 14.41 16.09
#